data_AF-A0A845L1C2-F1
#
_entry.id   AF-A0A845L1C2-F1
#
_cell.length_a   1.000
_cell.length_b   1.000
_cell.length_c   1.000
_cell.angle_alpha   90.00
_cell.angle_beta   90.00
_cell.angle_gamma   90.00
#
_symmetry.space_group_name_H-M   'P 1'
#
loop_
_entity.id
_entity.type
_entity.pdbx_description
1 polymer ?
#
loop_
_entity_poly.entity_id
_entity_poly.type
_entity_poly.pdbx_seq_one_letter_code
_entity_poly.pdbx_strand_id
1 'polypeptide(L)'
;MVFQELASEGCNVGFMVNHLTVEQFDRYARVWICKCHITMRKNMPKSAFTKHFYQLWSKAKRIDENIFDQLLYIIQGVAAAESYSNQSVG
;
A
#
# COMPACT_ATOMS: atom_id res chain seq x y z
N MET A 1 3.09 -1.59 13.97
CA MET A 1 1.69 -1.17 13.75
C MET A 1 1.54 -0.20 12.57
N VAL A 2 2.63 0.42 12.07
CA VAL A 2 2.54 1.46 11.03
C VAL A 2 1.97 0.93 9.71
N PHE A 3 2.20 -0.36 9.41
CA PHE A 3 1.70 -0.96 8.18
C PHE A 3 0.22 -1.38 8.29
N GLN A 4 -0.28 -1.66 9.50
CA GLN A 4 -1.71 -1.89 9.73
C GLN A 4 -2.54 -0.63 9.45
N GLU A 5 -2.05 0.53 9.90
CA GLU A 5 -2.68 1.82 9.61
C GLU A 5 -2.70 2.12 8.11
N LEU A 6 -1.58 1.88 7.41
CA LEU A 6 -1.52 2.03 5.95
C LEU A 6 -2.45 1.05 5.22
N ALA A 7 -2.57 -0.19 5.69
CA ALA A 7 -3.51 -1.16 5.13
C ALA A 7 -4.97 -0.70 5.31
N SER A 8 -5.32 -0.20 6.50
CA SER A 8 -6.64 0.34 6.79
C SER A 8 -6.97 1.58 5.95
N GLU A 9 -6.03 2.52 5.84
CA GLU A 9 -6.16 3.69 4.95
C GLU A 9 -6.37 3.25 3.49
N GLY A 10 -5.62 2.23 3.04
CA GLY A 10 -5.77 1.65 1.70
C GLY A 10 -7.15 1.03 1.47
N CYS A 11 -7.66 0.24 2.42
CA CYS A 11 -9.02 -0.28 2.34
C CYS A 11 -10.06 0.85 2.17
N ASN A 12 -9.92 1.95 2.94
CA ASN A 12 -10.83 3.10 2.81
C ASN A 12 -10.75 3.75 1.43
N VAL A 13 -9.54 3.88 0.85
CA VAL A 13 -9.37 4.38 -0.52
C VAL A 13 -10.04 3.45 -1.53
N GLY A 14 -9.90 2.13 -1.37
CA GLY A 14 -10.58 1.13 -2.19
C GLY A 14 -12.10 1.24 -2.10
N PHE A 15 -12.67 1.39 -0.90
CA PHE A 15 -14.13 1.54 -0.73
C PHE A 15 -14.70 2.77 -1.44
N MET A 16 -13.92 3.84 -1.57
CA MET A 16 -14.36 5.05 -2.26
C MET A 16 -14.40 4.88 -3.79
N VAL A 17 -13.82 3.82 -4.38
CA VAL A 17 -13.73 3.65 -5.84
C VAL A 17 -15.09 3.71 -6.54
N ASN A 18 -16.13 3.17 -5.91
CA ASN A 18 -17.50 3.15 -6.46
C ASN A 18 -18.20 4.52 -6.39
N HIS A 19 -17.63 5.48 -5.66
CA HIS A 19 -18.23 6.80 -5.42
C HIS A 19 -17.43 7.95 -6.04
N LEU A 20 -16.33 7.64 -6.71
CA LEU A 20 -15.40 8.61 -7.27
C LEU A 20 -15.27 8.44 -8.77
N THR A 21 -14.97 9.53 -9.47
CA THR A 21 -14.50 9.41 -10.85
C THR A 21 -13.13 8.73 -10.88
N VAL A 22 -12.78 8.14 -12.02
CA VAL A 22 -11.48 7.47 -12.19
C VAL A 22 -10.29 8.45 -11.99
N GLU A 23 -10.49 9.75 -12.19
CA GLU A 23 -9.47 10.77 -11.92
C GLU A 23 -9.34 11.09 -10.44
N GLN A 24 -10.46 11.20 -9.73
CA GLN A 24 -10.46 11.38 -8.29
C GLN A 24 -9.82 10.18 -7.59
N PHE A 25 -10.19 8.96 -8.00
CA PHE A 25 -9.59 7.73 -7.48
C PHE A 25 -8.08 7.70 -7.68
N ASP A 26 -7.58 7.95 -8.90
CA ASP A 26 -6.13 8.00 -9.19
C ASP A 26 -5.41 9.00 -8.26
N ARG A 27 -6.02 10.17 -7.98
CA ARG A 27 -5.44 11.17 -7.07
C ARG A 27 -5.34 10.66 -5.63
N TYR A 28 -6.41 10.09 -5.07
CA TYR A 28 -6.39 9.56 -3.70
C TYR A 28 -5.44 8.36 -3.57
N ALA A 29 -5.48 7.45 -4.54
CA ALA A 29 -4.59 6.29 -4.59
C ALA A 29 -3.12 6.72 -4.64
N ARG A 30 -2.76 7.72 -5.45
CA ARG A 30 -1.38 8.24 -5.50
C ARG A 30 -0.89 8.80 -4.17
N VAL A 31 -1.74 9.54 -3.45
CA VAL A 31 -1.38 10.07 -2.12
C VAL A 31 -1.07 8.92 -1.16
N TRP A 32 -1.93 7.91 -1.12
CA TRP A 32 -1.72 6.73 -0.29
C TRP A 32 -0.48 5.91 -0.71
N ILE A 33 -0.27 5.68 -2.00
CA ILE A 33 0.91 4.98 -2.54
C ILE A 33 2.21 5.70 -2.15
N CYS A 34 2.23 7.03 -2.25
CA CYS A 34 3.39 7.84 -1.84
C CYS A 34 3.71 7.66 -0.35
N LYS A 35 2.70 7.69 0.52
CA LYS A 35 2.88 7.42 1.96
C LYS A 35 3.44 6.01 2.19
N CYS A 36 2.88 5.01 1.53
CA CYS A 36 3.35 3.63 1.62
C CYS A 36 4.81 3.50 1.19
N HIS A 37 5.19 4.05 0.03
CA HIS A 37 6.54 3.97 -0.49
C HIS A 37 7.57 4.62 0.46
N ILE A 38 7.26 5.81 1.01
CA ILE A 38 8.14 6.48 1.98
C ILE A 38 8.31 5.62 3.23
N THR A 39 7.22 5.08 3.77
CA THR A 39 7.25 4.24 4.98
C THR A 39 8.00 2.93 4.75
N MET A 40 7.78 2.26 3.62
CA MET A 40 8.50 1.04 3.24
C MET A 40 10.00 1.30 3.08
N ARG A 41 10.38 2.41 2.41
CA ARG A 41 11.79 2.79 2.28
C ARG A 41 12.46 3.09 3.60
N LYS A 42 11.74 3.67 4.56
CA LYS A 42 12.29 3.98 5.88
C LYS A 42 12.49 2.72 6.73
N ASN A 43 11.50 1.82 6.75
CA ASN A 43 11.48 0.69 7.69
C ASN A 43 12.05 -0.61 7.09
N MET A 44 11.90 -0.83 5.79
CA MET A 44 12.34 -2.05 5.11
C MET A 44 12.97 -1.79 3.72
N PRO A 45 14.00 -0.93 3.62
CA PRO A 45 14.54 -0.45 2.34
C PRO A 45 15.02 -1.54 1.37
N LYS A 46 15.49 -2.68 1.89
CA LYS A 46 16.10 -3.76 1.09
C LYS A 46 15.17 -4.96 0.89
N SER A 47 13.95 -4.93 1.41
CA SER A 47 13.03 -6.07 1.33
C SER A 47 12.55 -6.32 -0.11
N ALA A 48 12.21 -7.57 -0.41
CA ALA A 48 11.59 -7.94 -1.69
C ALA A 48 10.26 -7.19 -1.89
N PHE A 49 9.48 -7.01 -0.81
CA PHE A 49 8.23 -6.26 -0.82
C PHE A 49 8.43 -4.80 -1.25
N THR A 50 9.41 -4.08 -0.69
CA THR A 50 9.68 -2.68 -1.06
C THR A 50 10.10 -2.55 -2.52
N LYS A 51 10.93 -3.48 -3.01
CA LYS A 51 11.33 -3.51 -4.43
C LYS A 51 10.14 -3.77 -5.35
N HIS A 52 9.32 -4.75 -5.02
CA HIS A 52 8.16 -5.12 -5.83
C HIS A 52 7.10 -4.01 -5.84
N PHE A 53 6.79 -3.42 -4.68
CA PHE A 53 5.90 -2.27 -4.56
C PHE A 53 6.36 -1.11 -5.45
N TYR A 54 7.65 -0.74 -5.37
CA TYR A 54 8.21 0.32 -6.21
C TYR A 54 8.13 -0.01 -7.71
N GLN A 55 8.38 -1.26 -8.11
CA GLN A 55 8.31 -1.68 -9.51
C GLN A 55 6.90 -1.56 -10.10
N LEU A 56 5.88 -1.95 -9.34
CA LEU A 56 4.48 -1.83 -9.76
C LEU A 56 4.08 -0.36 -9.91
N TRP A 57 4.36 0.45 -8.89
CA TRP A 57 4.05 1.88 -8.88
C TRP A 57 4.79 2.67 -9.98
N SER A 58 6.11 2.49 -10.13
CA SER A 58 6.93 3.30 -11.05
C SER A 58 6.63 3.07 -12.53
N LYS A 59 6.05 1.91 -12.88
CA LYS A 59 5.66 1.58 -14.25
C LYS A 59 4.24 2.04 -14.60
N ALA A 60 3.44 2.40 -13.60
CA ALA A 60 2.04 2.76 -13.77
C ALA A 60 1.92 4.20 -14.30
N LYS A 61 1.46 4.35 -15.55
CA LYS A 61 1.08 5.68 -16.08
C LYS A 61 -0.13 6.24 -15.34
N ARG A 62 -1.09 5.37 -15.02
CA ARG A 62 -2.30 5.64 -14.22
C ARG A 62 -2.45 4.55 -13.17
N ILE A 63 -3.02 4.89 -12.02
CA ILE A 63 -3.44 3.93 -11.02
C ILE A 63 -4.90 3.58 -11.28
N ASP A 64 -5.10 2.42 -11.88
CA ASP A 64 -6.41 1.77 -11.93
C ASP A 64 -6.62 0.88 -10.70
N GLU A 65 -7.81 0.32 -10.58
CA GLU A 65 -8.20 -0.55 -9.47
C GLU A 65 -7.30 -1.78 -9.35
N ASN A 66 -6.90 -2.40 -10.46
CA ASN A 66 -6.04 -3.59 -10.43
C ASN A 66 -4.64 -3.29 -9.90
N ILE A 67 -4.01 -2.20 -10.34
CA ILE A 67 -2.70 -1.79 -9.81
C ILE A 67 -2.84 -1.43 -8.33
N PHE A 68 -3.92 -0.72 -7.98
CA PHE A 68 -4.20 -0.36 -6.60
C PHE A 68 -4.34 -1.59 -5.70
N ASP A 69 -5.12 -2.59 -6.09
CA ASP A 69 -5.36 -3.82 -5.33
C ASP A 69 -4.07 -4.61 -5.11
N GLN A 70 -3.21 -4.71 -6.13
CA GLN A 70 -1.91 -5.36 -6.00
C GLN A 70 -1.01 -4.64 -4.99
N LEU A 71 -0.98 -3.31 -5.03
CA LEU A 71 -0.24 -2.51 -4.06
C LEU A 71 -0.81 -2.64 -2.65
N LEU A 72 -2.14 -2.67 -2.51
CA LEU A 72 -2.84 -2.87 -1.25
C LEU A 72 -2.52 -4.24 -0.64
N TYR A 73 -2.54 -5.29 -1.46
CA TYR A 73 -2.23 -6.65 -1.03
C TYR A 73 -0.80 -6.77 -0.48
N ILE A 74 0.17 -6.09 -1.10
CA ILE A 74 1.54 -6.03 -0.58
C ILE A 74 1.56 -5.40 0.83
N ILE A 75 0.88 -4.27 1.03
CA ILE A 75 0.86 -3.59 2.33
C ILE A 75 0.14 -4.44 3.38
N GLN A 76 -0.95 -5.10 3.03
CA GLN A 76 -1.65 -6.04 3.92
C GLN A 76 -0.75 -7.22 4.32
N GLY A 77 0.00 -7.80 3.38
CA GLY A 77 0.96 -8.86 3.67
C GLY A 77 2.08 -8.40 4.61
N VAL A 78 2.61 -7.19 4.41
CA VAL A 78 3.62 -6.61 5.31
C VAL A 78 3.03 -6.32 6.69
N ALA A 79 1.80 -5.80 6.77
CA ALA A 79 1.11 -5.55 8.02
C ALA A 79 0.88 -6.84 8.83
N ALA A 80 0.46 -7.92 8.16
CA ALA A 80 0.31 -9.23 8.79
C ALA A 80 1.64 -9.74 9.35
N ALA A 81 2.72 -9.67 8.58
CA ALA A 81 4.06 -10.09 9.02
C ALA A 81 4.56 -9.29 10.23
N GLU A 82 4.35 -7.96 10.24
CA GLU A 82 4.68 -7.08 11.37
C GLU A 82 3.91 -7.47 12.64
N SER A 83 2.67 -7.95 12.49
CA SER A 83 1.82 -8.37 13.61
C SER A 83 2.33 -9.68 14.22
N TYR A 84 2.69 -10.67 13.39
CA TYR A 84 3.23 -11.94 13.85
C TYR A 84 4.57 -11.78 14.57
N SER A 85 5.48 -10.96 14.05
CA SER A 85 6.78 -10.72 14.70
C SER A 85 6.66 -10.15 16.11
N ASN A 86 5.60 -9.37 16.37
CA ASN A 86 5.35 -8.77 17.68
C ASN A 86 4.62 -9.71 18.66
N GLN A 87 3.97 -10.78 18.19
CA GLN A 87 3.34 -11.79 19.05
C GLN A 87 4.34 -12.83 19.56
N SER A 88 5.41 -13.11 18.82
CA SER A 88 6.46 -14.07 19.21
C SER A 88 7.41 -13.59 20.33
N VAL A 89 7.19 -12.40 20.88
CA VAL A 89 7.99 -11.82 21.99
C VAL A 89 7.13 -11.57 23.25
N GLY A 90 5.91 -12.13 23.30
CA GLY A 90 4.98 -12.02 24.42
C GLY A 90 4.88 -13.29 25.26
#